data_AF-A0A061R4P1-F1
#
_entry.id   AF-A0A061R4P1-F1
#
_cell.length_a   1.000
_cell.length_b   1.000
_cell.length_c   1.000
_cell.angle_alpha   90.00
_cell.angle_beta   90.00
_cell.angle_gamma   90.00
#
_symmetry.space_group_name_H-M   'P 1'
#
loop_
_entity.id
_entity.type
_entity.pdbx_description
1 polymer ?
#
loop_
_entity_poly.entity_id
_entity_poly.type
_entity_poly.pdbx_seq_one_letter_code
_entity_poly.pdbx_strand_id
1 'polypeptide(L)'
;MMFCVNTTTTRASIFNRTARPRSPCTICLSSRRKCTALPGFRISSEDRGSRRTSVITSVAMNIAEAVRKSYESKSLLEIADAPVSALEGIAEKREKALNELRIVTVRDLATWKYYRIAKSIVALASTEVEGGRLEGASMNIDKALDKAYEGASFSSILSAPPSALQGLTKEHDAILKQLQIKDIKALGSCKWAVRSEAIVNLADFHEE
;
A
#
# COMPACT_ATOMS: atom_id res chain seq x y z
N MET A 1 -46.98 -23.32 -45.57
CA MET A 1 -45.85 -23.00 -46.46
C MET A 1 -44.58 -23.49 -45.80
N MET A 2 -43.81 -24.24 -46.58
CA MET A 2 -42.64 -25.04 -46.23
C MET A 2 -41.37 -24.26 -46.65
N PHE A 3 -40.19 -24.77 -46.29
CA PHE A 3 -38.81 -24.34 -46.62
C PHE A 3 -38.20 -23.29 -45.66
N CYS A 4 -36.93 -23.37 -45.23
CA CYS A 4 -35.82 -24.26 -45.60
C CYS A 4 -34.77 -24.27 -44.48
N VAL A 5 -34.16 -25.43 -44.26
CA VAL A 5 -32.94 -25.63 -43.45
C VAL A 5 -31.74 -25.26 -44.33
N ASN A 6 -30.63 -24.76 -43.77
CA ASN A 6 -29.31 -25.17 -44.24
C ASN A 6 -28.20 -24.93 -43.20
N THR A 7 -27.42 -26.00 -43.04
CA THR A 7 -26.24 -26.20 -42.20
C THR A 7 -24.95 -25.85 -42.93
N THR A 8 -23.86 -25.81 -42.16
CA THR A 8 -22.45 -26.14 -42.48
C THR A 8 -21.42 -25.00 -42.52
N THR A 9 -20.46 -25.12 -41.58
CA THR A 9 -19.01 -25.22 -41.80
C THR A 9 -18.28 -24.02 -42.43
N THR A 10 -17.28 -23.46 -41.72
CA THR A 10 -15.85 -23.52 -42.11
C THR A 10 -14.95 -23.03 -40.96
N ARG A 11 -13.76 -23.61 -40.96
CA ARG A 11 -12.71 -23.74 -39.95
C ARG A 11 -11.58 -22.72 -40.22
N ALA A 12 -10.81 -22.44 -39.17
CA ALA A 12 -9.35 -22.19 -39.16
C ALA A 12 -8.74 -20.76 -39.17
N SER A 13 -7.65 -20.72 -38.40
CA SER A 13 -6.47 -19.83 -38.40
C SER A 13 -6.58 -18.57 -37.51
N ILE A 14 -5.86 -18.46 -36.39
CA ILE A 14 -4.39 -18.33 -36.21
C ILE A 14 -3.83 -17.22 -37.09
N PHE A 15 -3.63 -16.02 -36.53
CA PHE A 15 -2.50 -15.11 -36.80
C PHE A 15 -2.53 -13.98 -35.74
N ASN A 16 -1.67 -14.03 -34.71
CA ASN A 16 -0.30 -13.52 -34.64
C ASN A 16 -0.21 -12.03 -34.23
N ARG A 17 0.68 -11.79 -33.25
CA ARG A 17 0.99 -10.49 -32.65
C ARG A 17 1.65 -9.58 -33.69
N THR A 18 1.14 -8.38 -33.89
CA THR A 18 1.89 -7.28 -34.52
C THR A 18 1.69 -5.97 -33.78
N ALA A 19 2.79 -5.24 -33.68
CA ALA A 19 3.01 -4.06 -32.86
C ALA A 19 2.10 -2.88 -33.24
N ARG A 20 1.71 -2.09 -32.22
CA ARG A 20 1.07 -0.78 -32.44
C ARG A 20 2.09 0.18 -33.06
N PRO A 21 1.79 0.86 -34.18
CA PRO A 21 2.66 1.89 -34.73
C PRO A 21 2.66 3.13 -33.82
N ARG A 22 3.86 3.65 -33.52
CA ARG A 22 4.04 4.94 -32.83
C ARG A 22 3.60 6.06 -33.76
N SER A 23 2.72 6.92 -33.28
CA SER A 23 2.26 8.14 -33.96
C SER A 23 3.44 9.06 -34.31
N PRO A 24 3.49 9.66 -35.52
CA PRO A 24 4.52 10.62 -35.87
C PRO A 24 4.34 11.94 -35.09
N CYS A 25 5.47 12.50 -34.66
CA CYS A 25 5.60 13.72 -33.89
C CYS A 25 5.10 14.94 -34.69
N THR A 26 4.12 15.66 -34.17
CA THR A 26 3.38 16.76 -34.83
C THR A 26 4.23 18.03 -35.11
N ILE A 27 5.53 18.01 -34.85
CA ILE A 27 6.42 19.19 -34.89
C ILE A 27 6.99 19.46 -36.30
N CYS A 28 6.82 18.57 -37.29
CA CYS A 28 7.51 18.69 -38.58
C CYS A 28 6.68 19.21 -39.77
N LEU A 29 5.44 19.69 -39.60
CA LEU A 29 4.57 19.97 -40.77
C LEU A 29 4.65 21.39 -41.38
N SER A 30 5.46 22.33 -40.86
CA SER A 30 5.43 23.73 -41.34
C SER A 30 6.72 24.27 -41.96
N SER A 31 7.77 23.47 -42.13
CA SER A 31 8.99 23.94 -42.79
C SER A 31 9.56 22.86 -43.70
N ARG A 32 9.48 23.06 -45.01
CA ARG A 32 10.18 22.26 -46.04
C ARG A 32 11.70 22.48 -45.94
N ARG A 33 12.30 22.13 -44.79
CA ARG A 33 13.74 22.02 -44.63
C ARG A 33 14.08 20.54 -44.60
N LYS A 34 14.91 20.13 -45.57
CA LYS A 34 15.48 18.78 -45.64
C LYS A 34 16.05 18.43 -44.26
N CYS A 35 15.61 17.31 -43.69
CA CYS A 35 16.28 16.70 -42.55
C CYS A 35 17.69 16.29 -42.98
N THR A 36 18.66 17.19 -42.84
CA THR A 36 20.07 16.83 -42.93
C THR A 36 20.41 16.09 -41.65
N ALA A 37 20.76 14.81 -41.81
CA ALA A 37 21.27 13.97 -40.74
C ALA A 37 22.38 14.70 -39.98
N LEU A 38 22.22 14.82 -38.66
CA LEU A 38 23.29 15.29 -37.79
C LEU A 38 24.45 14.28 -37.89
N PRO A 39 25.68 14.73 -38.23
CA PRO A 39 26.83 13.85 -38.22
C PRO A 39 27.26 13.62 -36.78
N GLY A 40 27.50 12.36 -36.43
CA GLY A 40 28.32 12.01 -35.27
C GLY A 40 27.57 11.76 -33.97
N PHE A 41 26.81 10.67 -33.91
CA PHE A 41 26.75 9.88 -32.68
C PHE A 41 27.11 8.45 -33.03
N ARG A 42 28.42 8.15 -33.01
CA ARG A 42 28.90 6.76 -32.95
C ARG A 42 28.40 6.22 -31.62
N ILE A 43 27.39 5.36 -31.65
CA ILE A 43 27.17 4.43 -30.56
C ILE A 43 28.36 3.46 -30.61
N SER A 44 29.38 3.72 -29.79
CA SER A 44 30.48 2.80 -29.58
C SER A 44 29.88 1.48 -29.11
N SER A 45 30.00 0.43 -29.93
CA SER A 45 29.53 -0.93 -29.65
C SER A 45 30.38 -1.67 -28.60
N GLU A 46 31.04 -0.91 -27.74
CA GLU A 46 32.03 -1.35 -26.75
C GLU A 46 31.57 -0.95 -25.35
N ASP A 47 30.33 -1.31 -25.00
CA ASP A 47 29.93 -1.46 -23.61
C ASP A 47 29.28 -2.83 -23.40
N ARG A 48 29.99 -3.87 -23.87
CA ARG A 48 29.90 -5.23 -23.30
C ARG A 48 30.96 -5.39 -22.20
N GLY A 49 31.17 -4.33 -21.43
CA GLY A 49 32.09 -4.29 -20.31
C GLY A 49 31.42 -4.86 -19.06
N SER A 50 31.72 -6.12 -18.77
CA SER A 50 31.72 -6.68 -17.42
C SER A 50 30.44 -6.45 -16.61
N ARG A 51 29.53 -7.43 -16.63
CA ARG A 51 28.73 -7.70 -15.43
C ARG A 51 29.74 -8.03 -14.33
N ARG A 52 30.21 -7.02 -13.61
CA ARG A 52 30.65 -7.20 -12.25
C ARG A 52 29.39 -7.68 -11.54
N THR A 53 29.26 -8.99 -11.38
CA THR A 53 28.85 -9.53 -10.09
C THR A 53 29.87 -9.00 -9.10
N SER A 54 29.78 -7.71 -8.75
CA SER A 54 30.14 -7.31 -7.41
C SER A 54 29.25 -8.19 -6.58
N VAL A 55 29.86 -9.22 -5.99
CA VAL A 55 29.35 -9.88 -4.80
C VAL A 55 28.75 -8.73 -4.01
N ILE A 56 27.42 -8.70 -3.89
CA ILE A 56 26.75 -7.76 -3.00
C ILE A 56 27.17 -8.27 -1.64
N THR A 57 28.34 -7.84 -1.20
CA THR A 57 28.89 -8.09 0.12
C THR A 57 27.93 -7.41 1.05
N SER A 58 27.04 -8.22 1.63
CA SER A 58 26.14 -7.88 2.73
C SER A 58 25.68 -6.43 2.70
N VAL A 59 24.74 -6.08 1.82
CA VAL A 59 23.95 -4.86 2.05
C VAL A 59 23.11 -5.16 3.29
N ALA A 60 23.65 -4.83 4.45
CA ALA A 60 22.93 -4.91 5.71
C ALA A 60 21.70 -4.01 5.60
N MET A 61 20.54 -4.53 5.99
CA MET A 61 19.29 -3.82 5.88
C MET A 61 19.31 -2.61 6.82
N ASN A 62 19.22 -1.39 6.28
CA ASN A 62 19.26 -0.17 7.10
C ASN A 62 17.85 0.17 7.63
N ILE A 63 17.41 -0.56 8.66
CA ILE A 63 16.15 -0.30 9.40
C ILE A 63 16.40 0.07 10.87
N ALA A 64 17.58 0.59 11.19
CA ALA A 64 17.99 0.90 12.57
C ALA A 64 17.03 1.84 13.32
N GLU A 65 16.31 2.72 12.61
CA GLU A 65 15.31 3.57 13.26
C GLU A 65 13.98 2.87 13.55
N ALA A 66 13.68 1.75 12.88
CA ALA A 66 12.41 1.04 12.98
C ALA A 66 12.38 0.00 14.08
N VAL A 67 13.49 -0.72 14.23
CA VAL A 67 13.66 -1.83 15.20
C VAL A 67 14.68 -1.46 16.26
N ARG A 68 14.61 -2.09 17.42
CA ARG A 68 15.64 -1.95 18.45
C ARG A 68 16.96 -2.57 17.98
N LYS A 69 18.06 -2.09 18.57
CA LYS A 69 19.43 -2.54 18.28
C LYS A 69 19.64 -4.06 18.33
N SER A 70 18.91 -4.77 19.18
CA SER A 70 18.99 -6.24 19.29
C SER A 70 18.35 -7.01 18.12
N TYR A 71 17.59 -6.34 17.26
CA TYR A 71 16.87 -6.93 16.13
C TYR A 71 17.39 -6.42 14.77
N GLU A 72 18.37 -5.52 14.74
CA GLU A 72 18.92 -4.94 13.51
C GLU A 72 19.60 -5.98 12.59
N SER A 73 20.14 -7.06 13.15
CA SER A 73 20.83 -8.11 12.39
C SER A 73 19.93 -9.29 11.99
N LYS A 74 18.63 -9.24 12.34
CA LYS A 74 17.68 -10.33 12.08
C LYS A 74 17.02 -10.19 10.71
N SER A 75 16.51 -11.30 10.19
CA SER A 75 15.72 -11.28 8.95
C SER A 75 14.36 -10.60 9.18
N LEU A 76 13.73 -10.10 8.10
CA LEU A 76 12.39 -9.50 8.19
C LEU A 76 11.34 -10.50 8.69
N LEU A 77 11.50 -11.79 8.38
CA LEU A 77 10.64 -12.86 8.88
C LEU A 77 10.76 -12.99 10.41
N GLU A 78 11.98 -13.04 10.93
CA GLU A 78 12.22 -13.08 12.38
C GLU A 78 11.71 -11.83 13.10
N ILE A 79 11.83 -10.65 12.47
CA ILE A 79 11.32 -9.39 13.03
C ILE A 79 9.78 -9.37 13.00
N ALA A 80 9.14 -9.90 11.95
CA ALA A 80 7.70 -9.97 11.85
C ALA A 80 7.08 -10.83 12.97
N ASP A 81 7.76 -11.94 13.32
CA ASP A 81 7.30 -12.85 14.37
C ASP A 81 7.82 -12.47 15.77
N ALA A 82 8.64 -11.42 15.87
CA ALA A 82 9.12 -10.87 17.13
C ALA A 82 7.98 -10.18 17.92
N PRO A 83 8.13 -10.04 19.26
CA PRO A 83 7.18 -9.29 20.07
C PRO A 83 7.18 -7.79 19.71
N VAL A 84 6.11 -7.08 20.04
CA VAL A 84 6.01 -5.63 19.72
C VAL A 84 7.11 -4.79 20.39
N SER A 85 7.70 -5.26 21.50
CA SER A 85 8.87 -4.63 22.12
C SER A 85 10.14 -4.66 21.25
N ALA A 86 10.18 -5.43 20.16
CA ALA A 86 11.26 -5.37 19.18
C ALA A 86 11.29 -4.05 18.41
N LEU A 87 10.17 -3.31 18.35
CA LEU A 87 10.08 -2.03 17.65
C LEU A 87 10.63 -0.88 18.49
N GLU A 88 11.25 0.06 17.80
CA GLU A 88 11.78 1.26 18.42
C GLU A 88 10.66 2.19 18.91
N GLY A 89 10.82 2.70 20.14
CA GLY A 89 9.86 3.62 20.76
C GLY A 89 8.69 2.97 21.51
N ILE A 90 8.58 1.63 21.56
CA ILE A 90 7.60 0.95 22.41
C ILE A 90 8.23 0.72 23.79
N ALA A 91 7.61 1.29 24.83
CA ALA A 91 8.00 1.10 26.23
C ALA A 91 7.12 0.02 26.86
N GLU A 92 7.52 -0.55 28.01
CA GLU A 92 6.78 -1.61 28.71
C GLU A 92 5.31 -1.26 28.96
N LYS A 93 5.01 0.01 29.28
CA LYS A 93 3.63 0.48 29.45
C LYS A 93 2.80 0.36 28.17
N ARG A 94 3.40 0.68 27.02
CA ARG A 94 2.75 0.57 25.70
C ARG A 94 2.58 -0.89 25.29
N GLU A 95 3.57 -1.72 25.56
CA GLU A 95 3.50 -3.16 25.31
C GLU A 95 2.37 -3.82 26.11
N LYS A 96 2.20 -3.47 27.41
CA LYS A 96 1.08 -3.95 28.22
C LYS A 96 -0.28 -3.55 27.63
N ALA A 97 -0.43 -2.30 27.24
CA ALA A 97 -1.67 -1.82 26.60
C ALA A 97 -1.96 -2.54 25.27
N LEU A 98 -0.94 -2.86 24.48
CA LEU A 98 -1.10 -3.65 23.24
C LEU A 98 -1.47 -5.11 23.53
N ASN A 99 -0.89 -5.71 24.57
CA ASN A 99 -1.22 -7.06 25.00
C ASN A 99 -2.69 -7.17 25.47
N GLU A 100 -3.23 -6.14 26.14
CA GLU A 100 -4.66 -6.08 26.49
C GLU A 100 -5.57 -6.09 25.24
N LEU A 101 -5.10 -5.52 24.14
CA LEU A 101 -5.77 -5.57 22.82
C LEU A 101 -5.52 -6.87 22.06
N ARG A 102 -4.85 -7.85 22.68
CA ARG A 102 -4.43 -9.13 22.09
C ARG A 102 -3.45 -8.97 20.92
N ILE A 103 -2.62 -7.92 20.97
CA ILE A 103 -1.57 -7.65 19.99
C ILE A 103 -0.23 -7.97 20.64
N VAL A 104 0.35 -9.12 20.30
CA VAL A 104 1.58 -9.62 20.93
C VAL A 104 2.80 -9.46 20.01
N THR A 105 2.61 -9.73 18.72
CA THR A 105 3.70 -9.71 17.72
C THR A 105 3.63 -8.49 16.81
N VAL A 106 4.75 -8.21 16.11
CA VAL A 106 4.79 -7.20 15.05
C VAL A 106 3.78 -7.55 13.94
N ARG A 107 3.63 -8.82 13.61
CA ARG A 107 2.64 -9.33 12.65
C ARG A 107 1.19 -9.07 13.10
N ASP A 108 0.89 -9.27 14.38
CA ASP A 108 -0.45 -8.96 14.91
C ASP A 108 -0.77 -7.48 14.77
N LEU A 109 0.20 -6.60 15.05
CA LEU A 109 0.02 -5.16 14.92
C LEU A 109 -0.18 -4.74 13.46
N ALA A 110 0.57 -5.34 12.54
CA ALA A 110 0.46 -5.11 11.10
C ALA A 110 -0.90 -5.54 10.52
N THR A 111 -1.39 -6.70 10.96
CA THR A 111 -2.63 -7.32 10.45
C THR A 111 -3.89 -6.86 11.19
N TRP A 112 -3.74 -5.96 12.18
CA TRP A 112 -4.82 -5.51 13.03
C TRP A 112 -5.92 -4.79 12.24
N LYS A 113 -7.15 -5.33 12.28
CA LYS A 113 -8.27 -4.85 11.44
C LYS A 113 -8.58 -3.36 11.64
N TYR A 114 -8.55 -2.87 12.87
CA TYR A 114 -8.91 -1.49 13.19
C TYR A 114 -7.87 -0.50 12.68
N TYR A 115 -6.59 -0.85 12.77
CA TYR A 115 -5.51 -0.08 12.17
C TYR A 115 -5.67 0.03 10.65
N ARG A 116 -5.95 -1.09 9.97
CA ARG A 116 -6.15 -1.11 8.51
C ARG A 116 -7.30 -0.22 8.08
N ILE A 117 -8.44 -0.31 8.78
CA ILE A 117 -9.60 0.56 8.52
C ILE A 117 -9.23 2.03 8.72
N ALA A 118 -8.62 2.38 9.85
CA ALA A 118 -8.22 3.75 10.15
C ALA A 118 -7.22 4.31 9.13
N LYS A 119 -6.23 3.50 8.73
CA LYS A 119 -5.27 3.86 7.68
C LYS A 119 -5.97 4.14 6.35
N SER A 120 -6.90 3.29 5.94
CA SER A 120 -7.69 3.48 4.72
C SER A 120 -8.54 4.76 4.77
N ILE A 121 -9.17 5.05 5.92
CA ILE A 121 -9.93 6.29 6.14
C ILE A 121 -9.01 7.50 5.99
N VAL A 122 -7.84 7.50 6.63
CA VAL A 122 -6.87 8.61 6.52
C VAL A 122 -6.42 8.82 5.08
N ALA A 123 -6.15 7.74 4.35
CA ALA A 123 -5.75 7.82 2.95
C ALA A 123 -6.87 8.41 2.07
N LEU A 124 -8.10 7.92 2.21
CA LEU A 124 -9.24 8.38 1.39
C LEU A 124 -9.72 9.79 1.75
N ALA A 125 -9.59 10.19 3.02
CA ALA A 125 -9.90 11.55 3.46
C ALA A 125 -9.10 12.60 2.68
N SER A 126 -7.88 12.29 2.24
CA SER A 126 -7.07 13.20 1.42
C SER A 126 -7.61 13.44 0.01
N THR A 127 -8.51 12.57 -0.46
CA THR A 127 -9.14 12.65 -1.79
C THR A 127 -10.55 13.25 -1.76
N GLU A 128 -11.08 13.52 -0.56
CA GLU A 128 -12.41 14.08 -0.38
C GLU A 128 -12.46 15.54 -0.84
N VAL A 129 -13.48 15.89 -1.62
CA VAL A 129 -13.75 17.26 -2.07
C VAL A 129 -15.03 17.73 -1.40
N GLU A 130 -14.98 18.85 -0.68
CA GLU A 130 -16.15 19.45 -0.04
C GLU A 130 -17.23 19.77 -1.09
N GLY A 131 -18.43 19.24 -0.92
CA GLY A 131 -19.54 19.44 -1.86
C GLY A 131 -19.42 18.68 -3.19
N GLY A 132 -18.34 17.92 -3.42
CA GLY A 132 -18.12 17.15 -4.66
C GLY A 132 -18.91 15.84 -4.75
N ARG A 133 -19.82 15.59 -3.80
CA ARG A 133 -20.54 14.32 -3.67
C ARG A 133 -21.84 14.37 -4.48
N LEU A 134 -22.04 13.38 -5.35
CA LEU A 134 -23.28 13.21 -6.10
C LEU A 134 -24.46 12.99 -5.13
N GLU A 135 -25.60 13.65 -5.40
CA GLU A 135 -26.83 13.45 -4.63
C GLU A 135 -27.26 11.97 -4.72
N GLY A 136 -27.46 11.32 -3.57
CA GLY A 136 -27.74 9.86 -3.47
C GLY A 136 -26.51 8.97 -3.22
N ALA A 137 -25.32 9.55 -3.24
CA ALA A 137 -23.99 8.98 -3.01
C ALA A 137 -23.67 8.09 -1.79
N SER A 138 -24.50 7.23 -1.17
CA SER A 138 -24.20 6.61 0.16
C SER A 138 -22.76 6.07 0.38
N MET A 139 -22.21 6.26 1.59
CA MET A 139 -20.90 5.68 1.95
C MET A 139 -21.09 4.17 2.19
N ASN A 140 -20.29 3.31 1.54
CA ASN A 140 -20.49 1.84 1.57
C ASN A 140 -19.67 1.13 2.66
N ILE A 141 -19.43 1.76 3.81
CA ILE A 141 -18.52 1.22 4.86
C ILE A 141 -19.26 0.94 6.19
N ASP A 142 -20.53 0.56 6.09
CA ASP A 142 -21.44 0.31 7.22
C ASP A 142 -20.95 -0.78 8.19
N LYS A 143 -20.07 -1.68 7.71
CA LYS A 143 -19.48 -2.76 8.54
C LYS A 143 -18.16 -2.39 9.22
N ALA A 144 -17.66 -1.17 9.02
CA ALA A 144 -16.43 -0.71 9.66
C ALA A 144 -16.67 0.36 10.72
N LEU A 145 -17.75 1.12 10.59
CA LEU A 145 -18.12 2.20 11.49
C LEU A 145 -19.29 1.78 12.39
N ASP A 146 -19.41 2.42 13.54
CA ASP A 146 -20.61 2.34 14.36
C ASP A 146 -21.77 3.11 13.70
N LYS A 147 -23.01 2.72 14.01
CA LYS A 147 -24.24 3.32 13.44
C LYS A 147 -24.30 4.84 13.58
N ALA A 148 -23.66 5.39 14.61
CA ALA A 148 -23.59 6.84 14.82
C ALA A 148 -22.77 7.58 13.74
N TYR A 149 -21.86 6.90 13.02
CA TYR A 149 -20.88 7.51 12.12
C TYR A 149 -21.03 7.09 10.64
N GLU A 150 -21.99 6.21 10.29
CA GLU A 150 -22.22 5.73 8.92
C GLU A 150 -22.54 6.86 7.91
N GLY A 151 -23.16 7.94 8.37
CA GLY A 151 -23.53 9.09 7.54
C GLY A 151 -22.50 10.23 7.50
N ALA A 152 -21.39 10.10 8.22
CA ALA A 152 -20.40 11.17 8.36
C ALA A 152 -19.42 11.22 7.16
N SER A 153 -18.89 12.40 6.85
CA SER A 153 -17.78 12.57 5.90
C SER A 153 -16.49 11.97 6.46
N PHE A 154 -15.55 11.59 5.59
CA PHE A 154 -14.27 11.06 6.06
C PHE A 154 -13.54 12.08 6.94
N SER A 155 -13.59 13.35 6.55
CA SER A 155 -13.05 14.48 7.32
C SER A 155 -13.62 14.57 8.73
N SER A 156 -14.93 14.32 8.90
CA SER A 156 -15.57 14.28 10.23
C SER A 156 -15.21 13.03 11.03
N ILE A 157 -14.93 11.90 10.38
CA ILE A 157 -14.55 10.64 11.04
C ILE A 157 -13.12 10.72 11.58
N LEU A 158 -12.22 11.51 10.96
CA LEU A 158 -10.83 11.63 11.40
C LEU A 158 -10.67 12.12 12.85
N SER A 159 -11.58 12.98 13.31
CA SER A 159 -11.61 13.52 14.67
C SER A 159 -12.46 12.69 15.64
N ALA A 160 -13.08 11.59 15.17
CA ALA A 160 -13.86 10.70 16.00
C ALA A 160 -12.96 9.80 16.87
N PRO A 161 -13.44 9.36 18.05
CA PRO A 161 -12.70 8.42 18.89
C PRO A 161 -12.61 7.03 18.24
N PRO A 162 -11.66 6.17 18.66
CA PRO A 162 -11.53 4.80 18.16
C PRO A 162 -12.80 3.96 18.31
N SER A 163 -13.61 4.19 19.36
CA SER A 163 -14.93 3.56 19.53
C SER A 163 -15.94 3.84 18.43
N ALA A 164 -15.69 4.81 17.54
CA ALA A 164 -16.47 4.98 16.31
C ALA A 164 -16.26 3.83 15.30
N LEU A 165 -15.24 2.99 15.48
CA LEU A 165 -15.05 1.77 14.69
C LEU A 165 -15.86 0.61 15.27
N GLN A 166 -16.55 -0.12 14.41
CA GLN A 166 -17.41 -1.23 14.81
C GLN A 166 -16.62 -2.33 15.54
N GLY A 167 -16.98 -2.58 16.80
CA GLY A 167 -16.39 -3.63 17.64
C GLY A 167 -15.33 -3.13 18.63
N LEU A 168 -15.01 -1.83 18.65
CA LEU A 168 -14.29 -1.21 19.76
C LEU A 168 -15.31 -0.66 20.77
N THR A 169 -15.07 -0.94 22.05
CA THR A 169 -15.87 -0.39 23.15
C THR A 169 -15.17 0.82 23.77
N LYS A 170 -15.88 1.58 24.61
CA LYS A 170 -15.31 2.70 25.38
C LYS A 170 -14.13 2.30 26.27
N GLU A 171 -14.02 1.02 26.63
CA GLU A 171 -12.88 0.48 27.39
C GLU A 171 -11.61 0.51 26.53
N HIS A 172 -11.72 0.22 25.24
CA HIS A 172 -10.60 0.24 24.30
C HIS A 172 -10.09 1.67 24.09
N ASP A 173 -10.96 2.68 24.16
CA ASP A 173 -10.53 4.09 24.12
C ASP A 173 -9.62 4.44 25.31
N ALA A 174 -9.88 3.88 26.49
CA ALA A 174 -9.02 4.09 27.66
C ALA A 174 -7.63 3.48 27.46
N ILE A 175 -7.56 2.28 26.88
CA ILE A 175 -6.30 1.59 26.55
C ILE A 175 -5.52 2.38 25.49
N LEU A 176 -6.20 2.78 24.41
CA LEU A 176 -5.59 3.54 23.31
C LEU A 176 -5.10 4.93 23.74
N LYS A 177 -5.77 5.57 24.70
CA LYS A 177 -5.29 6.81 25.32
C LYS A 177 -3.92 6.63 25.99
N GLN A 178 -3.63 5.46 26.58
CA GLN A 178 -2.31 5.16 27.16
C GLN A 178 -1.22 5.11 26.08
N LEU A 179 -1.59 4.73 24.84
CA LEU A 179 -0.72 4.77 23.66
C LEU A 179 -0.61 6.17 23.04
N GLN A 180 -1.24 7.18 23.63
CA GLN A 180 -1.40 8.54 23.09
C GLN A 180 -2.21 8.59 21.78
N ILE A 181 -3.07 7.60 21.55
CA ILE A 181 -3.99 7.54 20.41
C ILE A 181 -5.36 8.01 20.89
N LYS A 182 -5.77 9.21 20.47
CA LYS A 182 -7.05 9.82 20.87
C LYS A 182 -8.14 9.68 19.81
N ASP A 183 -7.74 9.72 18.53
CA ASP A 183 -8.66 9.84 17.40
C ASP A 183 -8.29 8.82 16.31
N ILE A 184 -9.22 8.55 15.38
CA ILE A 184 -9.01 7.64 14.25
C ILE A 184 -7.82 8.07 13.39
N LYS A 185 -7.59 9.39 13.22
CA LYS A 185 -6.42 9.89 12.50
C LYS A 185 -5.11 9.42 13.15
N ALA A 186 -5.00 9.54 14.47
CA ALA A 186 -3.81 9.12 15.21
C ALA A 186 -3.60 7.60 15.15
N LEU A 187 -4.69 6.84 15.13
CA LEU A 187 -4.65 5.38 14.96
C LEU A 187 -4.13 5.00 13.57
N GLY A 188 -4.66 5.62 12.51
CA GLY A 188 -4.27 5.33 11.12
C GLY A 188 -2.87 5.79 10.75
N SER A 189 -2.38 6.88 11.35
CA SER A 189 -1.02 7.41 11.12
C SER A 189 0.01 6.95 12.15
N CYS A 190 -0.28 5.88 12.89
CA CYS A 190 0.58 5.39 13.95
C CYS A 190 1.93 4.88 13.41
N LYS A 191 3.04 5.47 13.89
CA LYS A 191 4.41 5.18 13.44
C LYS A 191 4.79 3.70 13.54
N TRP A 192 4.47 3.04 14.65
CA TRP A 192 4.84 1.64 14.89
C TRP A 192 4.01 0.68 14.03
N ALA A 193 2.72 0.98 13.84
CA ALA A 193 1.85 0.19 12.99
C ALA A 193 2.25 0.29 11.50
N VAL A 194 2.58 1.49 11.01
CA VAL A 194 3.09 1.70 9.64
C VAL A 194 4.39 0.92 9.41
N ARG A 195 5.30 0.94 10.38
CA ARG A 195 6.55 0.17 10.32
C ARG A 195 6.30 -1.33 10.34
N SER A 196 5.41 -1.80 11.20
CA SER A 196 5.05 -3.22 11.30
C SER A 196 4.48 -3.74 9.99
N GLU A 197 3.54 -2.99 9.40
CA GLU A 197 2.96 -3.33 8.11
C GLU A 197 4.02 -3.34 7.00
N ALA A 198 4.92 -2.36 6.95
CA ALA A 198 6.00 -2.33 5.96
C ALA A 198 6.95 -3.54 6.10
N ILE A 199 7.31 -3.91 7.34
CA ILE A 199 8.15 -5.08 7.63
C ILE A 199 7.46 -6.34 7.15
N VAL A 200 6.20 -6.55 7.53
CA VAL A 200 5.43 -7.77 7.18
C VAL A 200 5.22 -7.86 5.67
N ASN A 201 4.86 -6.76 5.01
CA ASN A 201 4.67 -6.76 3.56
C ASN A 201 5.96 -7.08 2.78
N LEU A 202 7.12 -6.65 3.28
CA LEU A 202 8.41 -6.97 2.66
C LEU A 202 8.92 -8.36 3.04
N ALA A 203 8.53 -8.86 4.21
CA ALA A 203 8.87 -10.21 4.66
C ALA A 203 8.34 -11.28 3.70
N ASP A 204 7.21 -11.03 3.04
CA ASP A 204 6.64 -11.92 2.01
C ASP A 204 7.55 -12.10 0.78
N PHE A 205 8.53 -11.22 0.57
CA PHE A 205 9.50 -11.28 -0.54
C PHE A 205 10.90 -11.71 -0.09
N HIS A 206 11.03 -12.18 1.14
CA HIS A 206 12.31 -12.68 1.66
C HIS A 206 12.58 -14.09 1.07
N GLU A 207 13.55 -14.19 0.17
CA GLU A 207 14.10 -15.48 -0.28
C GLU A 207 15.28 -15.87 0.62
N GLU A 208 15.28 -17.10 1.15
CA GLU A 208 16.36 -17.68 1.97
C GLU A 208 17.58 -18.13 1.15
#